data_AF-X1B788-F1
#
_entry.id   AF-X1B788-F1
#
_cell.length_a   1.000
_cell.length_b   1.000
_cell.length_c   1.000
_cell.angle_alpha   90.00
_cell.angle_beta   90.00
_cell.angle_gamma   90.00
#
_symmetry.space_group_name_H-M   'P 1'
#
loop_
_entity.id
_entity.type
_entity.pdbx_description
1 polymer ?
#
loop_
_entity_poly.entity_id
_entity_poly.type
_entity_poly.pdbx_seq_one_letter_code
_entity_poly.pdbx_strand_id
1 'polypeptide(L)'
;ELGHFLLAKKNGVCVEKFSFGFGPRLWGKKIGNTEYLISAVPLGGYIRMAGDEPGKARKGAPWEYLSKTCGQRAQIVAFGPILNYLLAFFLFSFIFIIGAPTLTTKVGKLLDDYPAKEADIKEGDVILTVDAKKVEYWQDMAQIIHRKTEGQVVLDIKRGERVFKIKLRPKIEESKTWLRLF
;
A
#
# COMPACT_ATOMS: atom_id res chain seq x y z
N GLU A 1 -4.72 10.26 15.79
CA GLU A 1 -4.71 10.17 17.28
C GLU A 1 -3.35 10.36 17.94
N LEU A 2 -2.38 9.44 17.81
CA LEU A 2 -1.12 9.52 18.57
C LEU A 2 -0.41 10.89 18.45
N GLY A 3 -0.44 11.52 17.27
CA GLY A 3 0.16 12.84 17.06
C GLY A 3 -0.52 13.94 17.87
N HIS A 4 -1.85 13.97 17.86
CA HIS A 4 -2.63 14.90 18.69
C HIS A 4 -2.33 14.69 20.17
N PHE A 5 -2.25 13.43 20.62
CA PHE A 5 -1.96 13.08 22.01
C PHE A 5 -0.60 13.60 22.48
N LEU A 6 0.45 13.33 21.69
CA LEU A 6 1.82 13.71 22.02
C LEU A 6 1.97 15.24 22.10
N LEU A 7 1.43 15.97 21.13
CA LEU A 7 1.49 17.43 21.17
C LEU A 7 0.59 18.06 22.23
N ALA A 8 -0.59 17.47 22.49
CA ALA A 8 -1.46 17.93 23.57
C ALA A 8 -0.72 17.84 24.91
N LYS A 9 -0.11 16.69 25.21
CA LYS A 9 0.70 16.51 26.43
C LYS A 9 1.90 17.45 26.47
N LYS A 10 2.62 17.61 25.36
CA LYS A 10 3.78 18.53 25.26
C LYS A 10 3.39 19.99 25.52
N ASN A 11 2.22 20.42 25.02
CA ASN A 11 1.69 21.76 25.25
C ASN A 11 0.99 21.91 26.60
N GLY A 12 1.07 20.90 27.48
CA GLY A 12 0.46 20.93 28.82
C GLY A 12 -1.07 20.92 28.79
N VAL A 13 -1.67 20.34 27.75
CA VAL A 13 -3.11 20.07 27.69
C VAL A 13 -3.39 18.76 28.40
N CYS A 14 -4.37 18.77 29.31
CA CYS A 14 -4.84 17.56 29.96
C CYS A 14 -5.64 16.73 28.95
N VAL A 15 -5.20 15.49 28.73
CA VAL A 15 -5.94 14.50 27.94
C VAL A 15 -6.65 13.57 28.90
N GLU A 16 -7.98 13.55 28.86
CA GLU A 16 -8.81 12.75 29.75
C GLU A 16 -8.91 11.30 29.28
N LYS A 17 -9.06 11.10 27.96
CA LYS A 17 -9.17 9.78 27.34
C LYS A 17 -8.32 9.66 26.10
N PHE A 18 -7.65 8.54 25.95
CA PHE A 18 -6.96 8.11 24.74
C PHE A 18 -7.46 6.69 24.42
N SER A 19 -8.23 6.54 23.35
CA SER A 19 -8.75 5.24 22.92
C SER A 19 -8.06 4.78 21.65
N PHE A 20 -7.54 3.56 21.67
CA PHE A 20 -7.19 2.80 20.48
C PHE A 20 -8.42 2.02 20.05
N GLY A 21 -8.92 2.31 18.85
CA GLY A 21 -10.15 1.77 18.32
C GLY A 21 -11.43 2.47 18.79
N PHE A 22 -12.56 1.98 18.27
CA PHE A 22 -13.92 2.45 18.58
C PHE A 22 -14.81 1.31 19.09
N GLY A 23 -15.99 1.68 19.59
CA GLY A 23 -16.99 0.74 20.10
C GLY A 23 -16.79 0.40 21.58
N PRO A 24 -17.29 -0.76 22.04
CA PRO A 24 -17.23 -1.12 23.45
C PRO A 24 -15.78 -1.29 23.92
N ARG A 25 -15.51 -0.80 25.13
CA ARG A 25 -14.20 -0.93 25.80
C ARG A 25 -13.93 -2.41 26.07
N LEU A 26 -12.84 -2.93 25.53
CA LEU A 26 -12.32 -4.26 25.89
C LEU A 26 -11.45 -4.17 27.13
N TRP A 27 -10.56 -3.18 27.17
CA TRP A 27 -9.63 -2.99 28.26
C TRP A 27 -9.31 -1.52 28.44
N GLY A 28 -8.87 -1.13 29.63
CA GLY A 28 -8.30 0.19 29.81
C GLY A 28 -7.69 0.40 31.18
N LYS A 29 -6.72 1.30 31.25
CA LYS A 29 -5.98 1.65 32.46
C LYS A 29 -5.86 3.16 32.58
N LYS A 30 -6.10 3.69 33.78
CA LYS A 30 -5.86 5.10 34.07
C LYS A 30 -4.42 5.29 34.53
N ILE A 31 -3.69 6.18 33.86
CA ILE A 31 -2.32 6.57 34.24
C ILE A 31 -2.29 8.10 34.32
N GLY A 32 -2.10 8.61 35.54
CA GLY A 32 -2.25 10.03 35.84
C GLY A 32 -3.66 10.53 35.50
N ASN A 33 -3.74 11.56 34.66
CA ASN A 33 -5.01 12.17 34.25
C ASN A 33 -5.62 11.53 32.99
N THR A 34 -4.95 10.56 32.37
CA THR A 34 -5.39 9.96 31.10
C THR A 34 -5.86 8.53 31.31
N GLU A 35 -7.08 8.25 30.84
CA GLU A 35 -7.61 6.90 30.70
C GLU A 35 -7.22 6.35 29.31
N TYR A 36 -6.38 5.32 29.31
CA TYR A 36 -5.97 4.62 28.10
C TYR A 36 -6.92 3.46 27.87
N LEU A 37 -7.54 3.41 26.69
CA LEU A 37 -8.58 2.45 26.35
C LEU A 37 -8.18 1.66 25.11
N ILE A 38 -8.51 0.37 25.10
CA ILE A 38 -8.50 -0.48 23.92
C ILE A 38 -9.95 -0.89 23.68
N SER A 39 -10.47 -0.53 22.52
CA SER A 39 -11.86 -0.80 22.13
C SER A 39 -11.94 -1.95 21.12
N ALA A 40 -13.12 -2.54 20.98
CA ALA A 40 -13.32 -3.77 20.21
C ALA A 40 -12.97 -3.65 18.72
N VAL A 41 -13.22 -2.48 18.12
CA VAL A 41 -12.92 -2.25 16.71
C VAL A 41 -11.56 -1.56 16.59
N PRO A 42 -10.50 -2.21 16.08
CA PRO A 42 -9.14 -1.66 16.06
C PRO A 42 -8.89 -0.61 14.97
N LEU A 43 -9.94 -0.16 14.28
CA LEU A 43 -9.84 0.83 13.21
C LEU A 43 -9.83 2.24 13.81
N GLY A 44 -8.66 2.86 13.92
CA GLY A 44 -8.55 4.26 14.37
C GLY A 44 -8.56 4.42 15.90
N GLY A 45 -9.24 5.45 16.40
CA GLY A 45 -9.28 5.79 17.81
C GLY A 45 -9.78 7.23 18.02
N TYR A 46 -9.87 7.66 19.27
CA TYR A 46 -10.20 9.05 19.58
C TYR A 46 -9.49 9.54 20.85
N ILE A 47 -9.34 10.85 20.92
CA ILE A 47 -8.78 11.55 22.06
C ILE A 47 -9.81 12.53 22.61
N ARG A 48 -9.95 12.56 23.93
CA ARG A 48 -10.74 13.58 24.63
C ARG A 48 -9.81 14.50 25.41
N MET A 49 -9.74 15.75 24.98
CA MET A 49 -8.96 16.80 25.66
C MET A 49 -9.86 17.58 26.61
N ALA A 50 -9.30 18.00 27.75
CA ALA A 50 -10.01 18.83 28.71
C ALA A 50 -10.44 20.15 28.05
N GLY A 51 -11.71 20.51 28.21
CA GLY A 51 -12.29 21.74 27.64
C GLY A 51 -12.65 21.67 26.15
N ASP A 52 -12.55 20.51 25.49
CA ASP A 52 -12.93 20.29 24.09
C ASP A 52 -14.36 19.73 23.91
N GLU A 53 -15.09 19.54 25.01
CA GLU A 53 -16.45 18.98 24.99
C GLU A 53 -17.52 20.06 24.71
N PRO A 54 -18.36 19.90 23.65
CA PRO A 54 -19.46 20.81 23.39
C PRO A 54 -20.45 20.83 24.55
N GLY A 55 -20.81 22.02 25.05
CA GLY A 55 -21.83 22.19 26.08
C GLY A 55 -21.37 22.05 27.53
N LYS A 56 -20.09 21.73 27.82
CA LYS A 56 -19.54 21.84 29.17
C LYS A 56 -19.06 23.27 29.45
N ALA A 57 -19.36 23.76 30.66
CA ALA A 57 -18.85 25.05 31.13
C ALA A 57 -17.32 25.04 31.16
N ARG A 58 -16.71 26.04 30.50
CA ARG A 58 -15.27 26.22 30.43
C ARG A 58 -14.75 26.61 31.80
N LYS A 59 -13.69 25.95 32.29
CA LYS A 59 -13.05 26.36 33.55
C LYS A 59 -11.97 27.41 33.32
N GLY A 60 -11.57 27.64 32.06
CA GLY A 60 -10.53 28.62 31.70
C GLY A 60 -9.15 28.21 32.22
N ALA A 61 -9.01 26.94 32.62
CA ALA A 61 -7.80 26.49 33.28
C ALA A 61 -6.65 26.36 32.26
N PRO A 62 -5.38 26.59 32.66
CA PRO A 62 -4.25 26.54 31.75
C PRO A 62 -4.06 25.19 31.04
N TRP A 63 -4.61 24.11 31.60
CA TRP A 63 -4.54 22.75 31.05
C TRP A 63 -5.72 22.39 30.13
N GLU A 64 -6.67 23.29 29.91
CA GLU A 64 -7.73 23.09 28.91
C GLU A 64 -7.22 23.40 27.51
N TYR A 65 -7.67 22.62 26.52
CA TYR A 65 -7.31 22.78 25.11
C TYR A 65 -7.68 24.17 24.59
N LEU A 66 -8.88 24.65 24.93
CA LEU A 66 -9.36 25.95 24.45
C LEU A 66 -8.66 27.15 25.10
N SER A 67 -7.99 26.97 26.25
CA SER A 67 -7.18 28.00 26.91
C SER A 67 -5.81 28.20 26.25
N LYS A 68 -5.41 27.32 25.33
CA LYS A 68 -4.14 27.41 24.61
C LYS A 68 -4.20 28.45 23.49
N THR A 69 -3.03 28.94 23.09
CA THR A 69 -2.93 29.90 21.99
C THR A 69 -3.37 29.26 20.67
N CYS A 70 -3.77 30.09 19.71
CA CYS A 70 -4.19 29.61 18.39
C CYS A 70 -3.12 28.73 17.72
N GLY A 71 -1.84 29.14 17.79
CA GLY A 71 -0.72 28.37 17.25
C GLY A 71 -0.54 27.01 17.92
N GLN A 72 -0.66 26.93 19.25
CA GLN A 72 -0.57 25.65 19.97
C GLN A 72 -1.70 24.69 19.58
N ARG A 73 -2.93 25.20 19.46
CA ARG A 73 -4.08 24.41 19.01
C ARG A 73 -3.91 23.94 17.56
N ALA A 74 -3.48 24.83 16.67
CA ALA A 74 -3.22 24.51 15.28
C ALA A 74 -2.14 23.43 15.13
N GLN A 75 -1.05 23.52 15.88
CA GLN A 75 -0.01 22.49 15.92
C GLN A 75 -0.56 21.14 16.37
N ILE A 76 -1.35 21.09 17.46
CA ILE A 76 -1.97 19.85 17.96
C ILE A 76 -2.83 19.20 16.87
N VAL A 77 -3.65 19.98 16.16
CA VAL A 77 -4.53 19.46 15.10
C VAL A 77 -3.73 19.03 13.86
N ALA A 78 -2.76 19.83 13.41
CA ALA A 78 -1.99 19.53 12.22
C ALA A 78 -1.07 18.30 12.38
N PHE A 79 -0.56 18.06 13.60
CA PHE A 79 0.40 16.98 13.83
C PHE A 79 -0.22 15.59 13.78
N GLY A 80 -1.54 15.48 13.94
CA GLY A 80 -2.26 14.22 13.72
C GLY A 80 -2.08 13.70 12.30
N PRO A 81 -2.55 14.44 11.27
CA PRO A 81 -2.34 14.07 9.87
C PRO A 81 -0.86 13.91 9.49
N ILE A 82 0.04 14.74 10.02
CA ILE A 82 1.48 14.61 9.75
C ILE A 82 2.01 13.23 10.14
N LEU A 83 1.62 12.70 11.31
CA LEU A 83 2.04 11.35 11.69
C LEU A 83 1.44 10.28 10.77
N ASN A 84 0.26 10.48 10.19
CA ASN A 84 -0.29 9.55 9.20
C ASN A 84 0.55 9.55 7.92
N TYR A 85 0.98 10.73 7.44
CA TYR A 85 1.87 10.83 6.28
C TYR A 85 3.24 10.20 6.55
N LEU A 86 3.81 10.43 7.75
CA LEU A 86 5.06 9.79 8.14
C LEU A 86 4.91 8.26 8.24
N LEU A 87 3.83 7.78 8.85
CA LEU A 87 3.54 6.35 8.92
C LEU A 87 3.41 5.76 7.51
N ALA A 88 2.66 6.42 6.62
CA ALA A 88 2.52 5.99 5.23
C ALA A 88 3.88 5.96 4.52
N PHE A 89 4.70 7.00 4.66
CA PHE A 89 6.04 7.06 4.10
C PHE A 89 6.86 5.84 4.52
N PHE A 90 6.94 5.54 5.82
CA PHE A 90 7.68 4.37 6.30
C PHE A 90 7.07 3.05 5.81
N LEU A 91 5.75 2.88 5.88
CA LEU A 91 5.08 1.67 5.39
C LEU A 91 5.40 1.42 3.91
N PHE A 92 5.26 2.44 3.06
CA PHE A 92 5.61 2.32 1.64
C PHE A 92 7.09 2.07 1.45
N SER A 93 7.99 2.79 2.15
CA SER A 93 9.43 2.52 2.09
C SER A 93 9.76 1.06 2.43
N PHE A 94 9.14 0.49 3.48
CA PHE A 94 9.34 -0.92 3.82
C PHE A 94 8.80 -1.85 2.73
N ILE A 95 7.63 -1.58 2.17
CA ILE A 95 7.08 -2.36 1.05
C ILE A 95 8.05 -2.35 -0.14
N PHE A 96 8.61 -1.19 -0.47
CA PHE A 96 9.58 -1.06 -1.57
C PHE A 96 10.93 -1.73 -1.25
N ILE A 97 11.40 -1.70 0.00
CA ILE A 97 12.64 -2.37 0.43
C ILE A 97 12.49 -3.90 0.39
N ILE A 98 11.37 -4.44 0.89
CA ILE A 98 11.10 -5.88 0.88
C ILE A 98 10.93 -6.38 -0.57
N GLY A 99 10.49 -5.49 -1.46
CA GLY A 99 10.18 -5.81 -2.85
C GLY A 99 8.79 -6.40 -2.98
N ALA A 100 8.04 -5.96 -3.98
CA ALA A 100 6.81 -6.63 -4.39
C ALA A 100 7.18 -7.82 -5.31
N PRO A 101 6.47 -8.96 -5.24
CA PRO A 101 6.63 -10.02 -6.23
C PRO A 101 6.22 -9.45 -7.60
N THR A 102 7.19 -9.09 -8.41
CA THR A 102 6.96 -8.66 -9.77
C THR A 102 6.58 -9.86 -10.62
N LEU A 103 5.77 -9.62 -11.65
CA LEU A 103 5.48 -10.64 -12.66
C LEU A 103 6.79 -10.97 -13.38
N THR A 104 7.47 -12.00 -12.90
CA THR A 104 8.66 -12.56 -13.54
C THR A 104 8.33 -13.06 -14.94
N THR A 105 9.35 -13.34 -15.73
CA THR A 105 9.22 -13.99 -17.05
C THR A 105 8.92 -15.49 -16.98
N LYS A 106 8.47 -15.98 -15.82
CA LYS A 106 8.05 -17.38 -15.64
C LYS A 106 6.72 -17.61 -16.32
N VAL A 107 6.69 -18.60 -17.21
CA VAL A 107 5.51 -19.01 -17.97
C VAL A 107 4.49 -19.60 -17.01
N GLY A 108 3.31 -18.97 -16.95
CA GLY A 108 2.14 -19.49 -16.24
C GLY A 108 1.35 -20.46 -17.11
N LYS A 109 0.03 -20.48 -16.93
CA LYS A 109 -0.85 -21.30 -17.76
C LYS A 109 -0.84 -20.84 -19.23
N LEU A 110 -0.70 -21.79 -20.14
CA LEU A 110 -0.75 -21.56 -21.58
C LEU A 110 -2.18 -21.74 -22.09
N LEU A 111 -2.66 -20.77 -22.86
CA LEU A 111 -3.94 -20.86 -23.55
C LEU A 111 -3.83 -21.84 -24.73
N ASP A 112 -4.91 -22.59 -24.94
CA ASP A 112 -5.06 -23.42 -26.14
C ASP A 112 -5.27 -22.50 -27.36
N ASP A 113 -4.82 -22.93 -28.55
CA ASP A 113 -4.84 -22.16 -29.81
C ASP A 113 -3.90 -20.95 -29.93
N TYR A 114 -2.90 -20.83 -29.04
CA TYR A 114 -1.84 -19.82 -29.13
C TYR A 114 -0.47 -20.41 -29.51
N PRO A 115 0.38 -19.65 -30.26
CA PRO A 115 1.68 -20.13 -30.74
C PRO A 115 2.63 -20.66 -29.65
N ALA A 116 2.49 -20.18 -28.42
CA ALA A 116 3.30 -20.64 -27.29
C ALA A 116 3.05 -22.13 -26.97
N LYS A 117 1.80 -22.61 -27.09
CA LYS A 117 1.44 -24.01 -26.86
C LYS A 117 2.00 -24.93 -27.94
N GLU A 118 1.97 -24.47 -29.20
CA GLU A 118 2.51 -25.18 -30.36
C GLU A 118 4.04 -25.25 -30.33
N ALA A 119 4.70 -24.24 -29.75
CA ALA A 119 6.15 -24.10 -29.75
C ALA A 119 6.89 -24.89 -28.65
N ASP A 120 6.28 -25.94 -28.08
CA ASP A 120 6.76 -26.72 -26.92
C ASP A 120 7.17 -25.85 -25.71
N ILE A 121 6.56 -24.68 -25.50
CA ILE A 121 6.72 -23.93 -24.25
C ILE A 121 5.89 -24.63 -23.17
N LYS A 122 6.41 -24.71 -21.94
CA LYS A 122 5.74 -25.38 -20.82
C LYS A 122 5.57 -24.46 -19.63
N GLU A 123 4.56 -24.74 -18.81
CA GLU A 123 4.36 -24.05 -17.54
C GLU A 123 5.60 -24.22 -16.66
N GLY A 124 6.06 -23.11 -16.08
CA GLY A 124 7.26 -23.08 -15.25
C GLY A 124 8.57 -22.77 -15.99
N ASP A 125 8.57 -22.74 -17.33
CA ASP A 125 9.69 -22.23 -18.12
C ASP A 125 9.97 -20.75 -17.78
N VAL A 126 11.22 -20.32 -17.88
CA VAL A 126 11.61 -18.91 -17.64
C VAL A 126 12.20 -18.32 -18.91
N ILE A 127 11.60 -17.24 -19.42
CA ILE A 127 12.08 -16.55 -20.62
C ILE A 127 13.19 -15.58 -20.20
N LEU A 128 14.39 -15.75 -20.75
CA LEU A 128 15.58 -14.94 -20.42
C LEU A 128 15.74 -13.76 -21.39
N THR A 129 15.48 -14.00 -22.67
CA THR A 129 15.59 -12.96 -23.71
C THR A 129 14.47 -13.08 -24.75
N VAL A 130 14.14 -11.93 -25.34
CA VAL A 130 13.25 -11.80 -26.50
C VAL A 130 14.02 -11.06 -27.58
N ASP A 131 14.29 -11.70 -28.71
CA ASP A 131 15.11 -11.17 -29.81
C ASP A 131 16.46 -10.61 -29.35
N ALA A 132 17.16 -11.39 -28.52
CA ALA A 132 18.44 -11.04 -27.90
C ALA A 132 18.40 -9.87 -26.89
N LYS A 133 17.22 -9.31 -26.59
CA LYS A 133 17.05 -8.33 -25.50
C LYS A 133 16.72 -9.08 -24.21
N LYS A 134 17.51 -8.83 -23.16
CA LYS A 134 17.26 -9.40 -21.82
C LYS A 134 15.91 -8.90 -21.29
N VAL A 135 15.12 -9.82 -20.74
CA VAL A 135 13.85 -9.51 -20.09
C VAL A 135 13.88 -10.03 -18.66
N GLU A 136 13.45 -9.22 -17.71
CA GLU A 136 13.35 -9.62 -16.30
C GLU A 136 11.89 -9.65 -15.85
N TYR A 137 11.05 -8.81 -16.46
CA TYR A 137 9.64 -8.71 -16.17
C TYR A 137 8.76 -9.05 -17.37
N TRP A 138 7.55 -9.54 -17.09
CA TRP A 138 6.53 -9.81 -18.10
C TRP A 138 6.26 -8.58 -19.00
N GLN A 139 6.29 -7.38 -18.42
CA GLN A 139 6.06 -6.12 -19.13
C GLN A 139 7.10 -5.86 -20.23
N ASP A 140 8.37 -6.17 -19.98
CA ASP A 140 9.45 -6.01 -20.96
C ASP A 140 9.20 -6.90 -22.18
N MET A 141 8.89 -8.16 -21.91
CA MET A 141 8.56 -9.13 -22.96
C MET A 141 7.29 -8.72 -23.72
N ALA A 142 6.23 -8.35 -23.02
CA ALA A 142 4.98 -7.91 -23.64
C ALA A 142 5.22 -6.70 -24.55
N GLN A 143 6.01 -5.72 -24.11
CA GLN A 143 6.33 -4.54 -24.91
C GLN A 143 7.13 -4.88 -26.17
N ILE A 144 8.11 -5.79 -26.08
CA ILE A 144 8.91 -6.22 -27.24
C ILE A 144 8.04 -6.98 -28.24
N ILE A 145 7.22 -7.93 -27.76
CA ILE A 145 6.35 -8.74 -28.60
C ILE A 145 5.24 -7.89 -29.26
N HIS A 146 4.60 -6.97 -28.52
CA HIS A 146 3.55 -6.11 -29.08
C HIS A 146 4.06 -5.13 -30.13
N ARG A 147 5.32 -4.68 -30.02
CA ARG A 147 5.94 -3.81 -31.04
C ARG A 147 6.29 -4.57 -32.32
N LYS A 148 6.38 -5.90 -32.27
CA LYS A 148 6.60 -6.73 -33.45
C LYS A 148 5.26 -7.08 -34.09
N THR A 149 4.89 -6.29 -35.08
CA THR A 149 3.73 -6.54 -35.94
C THR A 149 3.99 -7.59 -37.02
N GLU A 150 5.24 -7.87 -37.36
CA GLU A 150 5.59 -8.86 -38.38
C GLU A 150 6.86 -9.65 -38.04
N GLY A 151 6.95 -10.88 -38.55
CA GLY A 151 8.12 -11.74 -38.42
C GLY A 151 8.09 -12.73 -37.24
N GLN A 152 9.20 -13.47 -37.08
CA GLN A 152 9.40 -14.40 -35.97
C GLN A 152 10.01 -13.67 -34.77
N VAL A 153 9.66 -14.13 -33.57
CA VAL A 153 10.28 -13.77 -32.30
C VAL A 153 11.16 -14.93 -31.86
N VAL A 154 12.40 -14.63 -31.48
CA VAL A 154 13.32 -15.61 -30.90
C VAL A 154 13.29 -15.48 -29.38
N LEU A 155 12.95 -16.55 -28.68
CA LEU A 155 12.95 -16.62 -27.23
C LEU A 155 14.11 -17.50 -26.75
N ASP A 156 14.89 -17.01 -25.79
CA ASP A 156 15.78 -17.84 -24.98
C ASP A 156 15.01 -18.30 -23.74
N ILE A 157 14.83 -19.62 -23.60
CA ILE A 157 14.03 -20.22 -22.53
C ILE A 157 14.91 -21.10 -21.66
N LYS A 158 14.76 -20.94 -20.33
CA LYS A 158 15.36 -21.80 -19.31
C LYS A 158 14.30 -22.77 -18.75
N ARG A 159 14.54 -24.07 -18.91
CA ARG A 159 13.75 -25.16 -18.34
C ARG A 159 14.66 -26.01 -17.44
N GLY A 160 14.52 -25.86 -16.11
CA GLY A 160 15.50 -26.42 -15.17
C GLY A 160 16.88 -25.80 -15.39
N GLU A 161 17.90 -26.62 -15.62
CA GLU A 161 19.27 -26.17 -15.95
C GLU A 161 19.52 -25.95 -17.44
N ARG A 162 18.60 -26.36 -18.31
CA ARG A 162 18.78 -26.27 -19.76
C ARG A 162 18.31 -24.91 -20.29
N VAL A 163 19.14 -24.27 -21.10
CA VAL A 163 18.77 -23.07 -21.87
C VAL A 163 18.71 -23.42 -23.35
N PHE A 164 17.65 -23.02 -24.05
CA PHE A 164 17.46 -23.30 -25.47
C PHE A 164 16.65 -22.19 -26.16
N LYS A 165 16.76 -22.14 -27.49
CA LYS A 165 16.12 -21.14 -28.35
C LYS A 165 14.86 -21.71 -28.98
N ILE A 166 13.76 -20.95 -28.89
CA ILE A 166 12.53 -21.22 -29.64
C ILE A 166 12.26 -20.02 -30.55
N LYS A 167 11.85 -20.30 -31.79
CA LYS A 167 11.36 -19.29 -32.71
C LYS A 167 9.87 -19.51 -32.91
N LEU A 168 9.07 -18.49 -32.65
CA LEU A 168 7.63 -18.53 -32.92
C LEU A 168 7.15 -17.23 -33.55
N ARG A 169 6.04 -17.30 -34.28
CA ARG A 169 5.38 -16.13 -34.84
C ARG A 169 4.28 -15.68 -33.87
N PRO A 170 4.27 -14.42 -33.40
CA PRO A 170 3.17 -13.90 -32.62
C PRO A 170 1.86 -13.98 -33.42
N LYS A 171 0.78 -14.43 -32.77
CA LYS A 171 -0.57 -14.34 -33.32
C LYS A 171 -1.09 -12.94 -33.00
N ILE A 172 -1.33 -12.14 -34.04
CA ILE A 172 -1.96 -10.83 -33.89
C ILE A 172 -3.45 -11.10 -33.77
N GLU A 173 -3.99 -10.77 -32.62
CA GLU A 173 -5.43 -10.78 -32.40
C GLU A 173 -5.88 -9.33 -32.30
N GLU A 174 -6.88 -8.95 -33.10
CA GLU A 174 -7.54 -7.67 -32.90
C GLU A 174 -8.16 -7.71 -31.51
N SER A 175 -7.62 -6.90 -30.60
CA SER A 175 -8.27 -6.57 -29.35
C SER A 175 -9.68 -6.08 -29.68
N LYS A 176 -10.69 -6.93 -29.46
CA LYS A 176 -12.05 -6.46 -29.31
C LYS A 176 -12.09 -5.65 -28.01
N THR A 177 -11.69 -4.39 -28.12
CA THR A 177 -11.86 -3.38 -27.09
C THR A 177 -13.36 -3.14 -26.97
N TRP A 178 -14.05 -4.02 -26.27
CA TRP A 178 -15.43 -3.77 -25.88
C TRP A 178 -15.38 -2.66 -24.82
N LEU A 179 -15.60 -1.43 -25.25
CA LEU A 179 -16.10 -0.37 -24.38
C LEU A 179 -17.42 -0.88 -23.79
N ARG A 180 -17.37 -1.44 -22.58
CA ARG A 180 -18.57 -1.61 -21.76
C ARG A 180 -18.90 -0.24 -21.17
N LEU A 181 -19.90 0.41 -21.75
CA LEU A 181 -20.51 1.64 -21.23
C LEU A 181 -21.65 1.35 -20.23
N PHE A 182 -21.67 0.15 -19.64
CA PHE A 182 -22.51 -0.21 -18.50
C PHE A 182 -21.74 -1.14 -17.58
#